data_AF-A0A3E0Q601-F1
#
_entry.id   AF-A0A3E0Q601-F1
#
_cell.length_a   1.000
_cell.length_b   1.000
_cell.length_c   1.000
_cell.angle_alpha   90.00
_cell.angle_beta   90.00
_cell.angle_gamma   90.00
#
_symmetry.space_group_name_H-M   'P 1'
#
loop_
_entity.id
_entity.type
_entity.pdbx_description
1 polymer ?
#
loop_
_entity_poly.entity_id
_entity_poly.type
_entity_poly.pdbx_seq_one_letter_code
_entity_poly.pdbx_strand_id
1 'polypeptide(L)'
;MNQAEPAESYLSWMIQSLGVYAIILPFLGLVLFGGGCLVVAMSKRPSVIAACLAFVPFPLLIGLFGFFDGAIASFEVIANSPVAPAPKDLAAGISTALFVPFTALLVTMPGYLVLACGLLWRTIASGRGAQSDRIPGEVNLR
;
A
#
# COMPACT_ATOMS: atom_id res chain seq x y z
N MET A 1 -16.31 -46.01 -0.89
CA MET A 1 -16.55 -44.99 -1.94
C MET A 1 -15.99 -43.69 -1.40
N ASN A 2 -14.72 -43.39 -1.69
CA ASN A 2 -14.06 -42.16 -1.24
C ASN A 2 -14.51 -41.04 -2.15
N GLN A 3 -15.49 -40.26 -1.70
CA GLN A 3 -15.86 -39.01 -2.38
C GLN A 3 -14.69 -38.04 -2.18
N ALA A 4 -13.98 -37.75 -3.25
CA ALA A 4 -13.04 -36.64 -3.29
C ALA A 4 -13.85 -35.38 -2.94
N GLU A 5 -13.53 -34.76 -1.80
CA GLU A 5 -14.10 -33.47 -1.44
C GLU A 5 -13.87 -32.51 -2.61
N PRO A 6 -14.88 -31.73 -3.04
CA PRO A 6 -14.73 -30.82 -4.16
C PRO A 6 -13.55 -29.90 -3.85
N ALA A 7 -12.59 -29.82 -4.78
CA ALA A 7 -11.49 -28.89 -4.67
C ALA A 7 -12.05 -27.47 -4.63
N GLU A 8 -12.32 -26.97 -3.42
CA GLU A 8 -12.70 -25.59 -3.18
C GLU A 8 -11.66 -24.72 -3.88
N SER A 9 -12.15 -23.83 -4.75
CA SER A 9 -11.26 -23.02 -5.58
C SER A 9 -10.33 -22.20 -4.69
N TYR A 10 -9.02 -22.31 -4.88
CA TYR A 10 -7.99 -21.53 -4.17
C TYR A 10 -8.30 -20.02 -4.14
N LEU A 11 -8.95 -19.52 -5.20
CA LEU A 11 -9.45 -18.15 -5.31
C LEU A 11 -10.55 -17.83 -4.29
N SER A 12 -11.50 -18.75 -4.09
CA SER A 12 -12.55 -18.64 -3.07
C SER A 12 -11.94 -18.63 -1.67
N TRP A 13 -10.99 -19.52 -1.41
CA TRP A 13 -10.28 -19.60 -0.14
C TRP A 13 -9.48 -18.32 0.16
N MET A 14 -8.77 -17.77 -0.84
CA MET A 14 -8.09 -16.48 -0.71
C MET A 14 -9.05 -15.34 -0.40
N ILE A 15 -10.19 -15.23 -1.09
CA ILE A 15 -11.17 -14.16 -0.88
C ILE A 15 -11.77 -14.23 0.53
N GLN A 16 -12.03 -15.45 1.02
CA GLN A 16 -12.56 -15.67 2.36
C GLN A 16 -11.53 -15.34 3.45
N SER A 17 -10.26 -15.72 3.26
CA SER A 17 -9.16 -15.35 4.16
C SER A 17 -8.91 -13.83 4.18
N LEU A 18 -9.03 -13.15 3.03
CA LEU A 18 -8.80 -11.70 2.94
C LEU A 18 -9.94 -10.87 3.57
N GLY A 19 -11.14 -11.45 3.72
CA GLY A 19 -12.27 -10.88 4.44
C GLY A 19 -12.58 -9.42 4.06
N VAL A 20 -12.80 -8.58 5.07
CA VAL A 20 -13.06 -7.14 4.89
C VAL A 20 -11.84 -6.38 4.37
N TYR A 21 -10.62 -6.85 4.68
CA TYR A 21 -9.37 -6.22 4.21
C TYR A 21 -9.22 -6.29 2.70
N ALA A 22 -9.83 -7.28 2.04
CA ALA A 22 -9.90 -7.41 0.58
C ALA A 22 -10.53 -6.18 -0.10
N ILE A 23 -11.46 -5.51 0.58
CA ILE A 23 -12.18 -4.35 0.05
C ILE A 23 -11.57 -3.05 0.60
N ILE A 24 -11.23 -3.02 1.89
CA ILE A 24 -10.67 -1.82 2.53
C ILE A 24 -9.32 -1.43 1.92
N LEU A 25 -8.41 -2.38 1.72
CA LEU A 25 -7.06 -2.11 1.20
C LEU A 25 -7.07 -1.51 -0.21
N PRO A 26 -7.75 -2.09 -1.22
CA PRO A 26 -7.80 -1.48 -2.55
C PRO A 26 -8.61 -0.19 -2.55
N PHE A 27 -9.66 -0.07 -1.75
CA PHE A 27 -10.44 1.16 -1.67
C PHE A 27 -9.60 2.32 -1.11
N LEU A 28 -8.89 2.09 0.00
CA LEU A 28 -7.98 3.09 0.57
C LEU A 28 -6.81 3.40 -0.37
N GLY A 29 -6.28 2.36 -1.03
CA GLY A 29 -5.29 2.48 -2.09
C GLY A 29 -5.74 3.38 -3.23
N LEU A 30 -6.97 3.20 -3.71
CA LEU A 30 -7.57 3.99 -4.78
C LEU A 30 -7.80 5.43 -4.33
N VAL A 31 -8.23 5.66 -3.08
CA VAL A 31 -8.36 7.01 -2.51
C VAL A 31 -7.00 7.70 -2.45
N LEU A 32 -5.94 7.01 -1.99
CA LEU A 32 -4.59 7.59 -1.91
C LEU A 32 -3.96 7.80 -3.29
N PHE A 33 -4.19 6.89 -4.23
CA PHE A 33 -3.72 7.01 -5.60
C PHE A 33 -4.45 8.16 -6.32
N GLY A 34 -5.78 8.22 -6.22
CA GLY A 34 -6.59 9.30 -6.77
C GLY A 34 -6.25 10.65 -6.13
N GLY A 35 -6.10 10.68 -4.81
CA GLY A 35 -5.64 11.84 -4.06
C GLY A 35 -4.23 12.28 -4.47
N GLY A 36 -3.30 11.34 -4.65
CA GLY A 36 -1.95 11.59 -5.14
C GLY A 36 -1.94 12.18 -6.55
N CYS A 37 -2.69 11.59 -7.48
CA CYS A 37 -2.88 12.12 -8.83
C CYS A 37 -3.47 13.54 -8.82
N LEU A 38 -4.51 13.77 -8.02
CA LEU A 38 -5.16 15.08 -7.89
C LEU A 38 -4.22 16.12 -7.26
N VAL A 39 -3.45 15.74 -6.24
CA VAL A 39 -2.43 16.61 -5.61
C VAL A 39 -1.35 16.98 -6.62
N VAL A 40 -0.87 16.02 -7.43
CA VAL A 40 0.12 16.26 -8.48
C VAL A 40 -0.44 17.20 -9.57
N ALA A 41 -1.71 17.05 -9.93
CA ALA A 41 -2.38 17.90 -10.93
C ALA A 41 -2.70 19.31 -10.41
N MET A 42 -3.16 19.46 -9.17
CA MET A 42 -3.70 20.72 -8.63
C MET A 42 -2.71 21.53 -7.80
N SER A 43 -1.71 20.91 -7.17
CA SER A 43 -0.81 21.66 -6.30
C SER A 43 0.09 22.58 -7.13
N LYS A 44 0.41 23.80 -6.69
CA LYS A 44 1.50 24.60 -7.31
C LYS A 44 2.80 24.57 -6.50
N ARG A 45 2.71 24.10 -5.25
CA ARG A 45 3.81 24.13 -4.27
C ARG A 45 4.40 22.73 -4.07
N PRO A 46 5.72 22.53 -4.24
CA PRO A 46 6.36 21.22 -4.09
C PRO A 46 6.27 20.68 -2.65
N SER A 47 6.16 21.55 -1.65
CA SER A 47 6.04 21.17 -0.24
C SER A 47 4.79 20.33 0.08
N VAL A 48 3.69 20.50 -0.67
CA VAL A 48 2.45 19.74 -0.46
C VAL A 48 2.64 18.28 -0.85
N ILE A 49 3.39 18.02 -1.93
CA ILE A 49 3.67 16.65 -2.38
C ILE A 49 4.58 15.93 -1.37
N ALA A 50 5.57 16.64 -0.80
CA ALA A 50 6.43 16.09 0.26
C ALA A 50 5.63 15.75 1.52
N ALA A 51 4.66 16.57 1.92
CA ALA A 51 3.77 16.26 3.04
C ALA A 51 2.89 15.02 2.77
N CYS A 52 2.42 14.83 1.52
CA CYS A 52 1.64 13.65 1.14
C CYS A 52 2.43 12.33 1.21
N LEU A 53 3.76 12.34 1.08
CA LEU A 53 4.59 11.13 1.27
C LEU A 53 4.48 10.56 2.69
N ALA A 54 4.22 11.39 3.69
CA ALA A 54 4.00 10.91 5.06
C ALA A 54 2.72 10.07 5.21
N PHE A 55 1.76 10.20 4.28
CA PHE A 55 0.52 9.43 4.27
C PHE A 55 0.60 8.13 3.46
N VAL A 56 1.63 7.96 2.62
CA VAL A 56 1.86 6.75 1.83
C VAL A 56 1.96 5.46 2.67
N PRO A 57 2.56 5.43 3.87
CA PRO A 57 2.63 4.19 4.65
C PRO A 57 1.32 3.78 5.32
N PHE A 58 0.24 4.57 5.25
CA PHE A 58 -1.05 4.23 5.90
C PHE A 58 -1.63 2.87 5.48
N PRO A 59 -1.67 2.49 4.18
CA PRO A 59 -2.14 1.17 3.76
C PRO A 59 -1.28 0.04 4.31
N LEU A 60 0.04 0.27 4.43
CA LEU A 60 0.98 -0.69 5.01
C LEU A 60 0.68 -0.89 6.51
N LEU A 61 0.40 0.19 7.25
CA LEU A 61 0.00 0.10 8.66
C LEU A 61 -1.31 -0.69 8.85
N ILE A 62 -2.30 -0.50 7.96
CA ILE A 62 -3.52 -1.31 7.97
C ILE A 62 -3.23 -2.78 7.59
N GLY A 63 -2.34 -3.01 6.63
CA GLY A 63 -1.89 -4.35 6.27
C GLY A 63 -1.23 -5.08 7.44
N LEU A 64 -0.46 -4.36 8.26
CA LEU A 64 0.14 -4.89 9.48
C LEU A 64 -0.91 -5.20 10.55
N PHE A 65 -1.97 -4.39 10.65
CA PHE A 65 -3.08 -4.69 11.55
C PHE A 65 -3.79 -6.00 11.18
N GLY A 66 -4.08 -6.21 9.90
CA GLY A 66 -4.68 -7.48 9.45
C GLY A 66 -3.73 -8.69 9.53
N PHE A 67 -2.40 -8.47 9.51
CA PHE A 67 -1.43 -9.51 9.87
C PHE A 67 -1.64 -9.97 11.32
N PHE A 68 -1.75 -9.03 12.27
CA PHE A 68 -1.99 -9.38 13.67
C PHE A 68 -3.34 -10.07 13.86
N ASP A 69 -4.39 -9.61 13.18
CA ASP A 69 -5.72 -10.21 13.21
C ASP A 69 -5.69 -11.69 12.74
N GLY A 70 -5.06 -11.97 11.60
CA GLY A 70 -4.90 -13.34 11.08
C GLY A 70 -4.05 -14.25 11.98
N ALA A 71 -2.97 -13.70 12.56
CA ALA A 71 -2.13 -14.44 13.50
C ALA A 71 -2.86 -14.76 14.81
N ILE A 72 -3.61 -13.80 15.35
CA ILE A 72 -4.43 -13.98 16.57
C ILE A 72 -5.49 -15.06 16.31
N ALA A 73 -6.15 -15.05 15.16
CA ALA A 73 -7.11 -16.09 14.79
C ALA A 73 -6.48 -17.50 14.79
N SER A 74 -5.26 -17.65 14.28
CA SER A 74 -4.54 -18.94 14.35
C SER A 74 -4.25 -19.37 15.79
N PHE A 75 -3.83 -18.44 16.65
CA PHE A 75 -3.56 -18.75 18.06
C PHE A 75 -4.85 -19.05 18.85
N GLU A 76 -5.96 -18.40 18.50
CA GLU A 76 -7.27 -18.64 19.10
C GLU A 76 -7.77 -20.06 18.81
N VAL A 77 -7.58 -20.56 17.59
CA VAL A 77 -7.91 -21.96 17.22
C VAL A 77 -7.09 -22.96 18.05
N ILE A 78 -5.81 -22.65 18.31
CA ILE A 78 -4.94 -23.48 19.15
C ILE A 78 -5.37 -23.43 20.62
N ALA A 79 -5.72 -22.25 21.13
CA ALA A 79 -6.07 -22.05 22.54
C ALA A 79 -7.43 -22.64 22.91
N ASN A 80 -8.40 -22.64 21.99
CA ASN A 80 -9.76 -23.12 22.24
C ASN A 80 -9.98 -24.60 21.87
N SER A 81 -9.03 -25.25 21.20
CA SER A 81 -9.19 -26.66 20.80
C SER A 81 -8.76 -27.61 21.92
N PRO A 82 -9.66 -28.48 22.43
CA PRO A 82 -9.31 -29.47 23.46
C PRO A 82 -8.45 -30.63 22.94
N VAL A 83 -8.28 -30.73 21.62
CA VAL A 83 -7.46 -31.74 20.91
C VAL A 83 -6.66 -31.02 19.82
N ALA A 84 -5.59 -31.64 19.29
CA ALA A 84 -4.78 -31.06 18.22
C ALA A 84 -5.68 -30.56 17.05
N PRO A 85 -5.69 -29.25 16.76
CA PRO A 85 -6.57 -28.66 15.76
C PRO A 85 -6.24 -29.14 14.35
N ALA A 86 -7.24 -29.12 13.47
CA ALA A 86 -7.04 -29.51 12.09
C ALA A 86 -6.07 -28.53 11.39
N PRO A 87 -5.09 -29.01 10.59
CA PRO A 87 -4.11 -28.13 9.92
C PRO A 87 -4.75 -27.06 9.03
N LYS A 88 -5.95 -27.36 8.48
CA LYS A 88 -6.71 -26.46 7.63
C LYS A 88 -7.14 -25.16 8.35
N ASP A 89 -7.46 -25.24 9.64
CA ASP A 89 -7.96 -24.09 10.40
C ASP A 89 -6.80 -23.15 10.77
N LEU A 90 -5.61 -23.70 11.05
CA LEU A 90 -4.40 -22.90 11.25
C LEU A 90 -3.94 -22.25 9.95
N ALA A 91 -4.00 -22.98 8.83
CA ALA A 91 -3.61 -22.47 7.52
C ALA A 91 -4.47 -21.28 7.07
N ALA A 92 -5.74 -21.21 7.47
CA ALA A 92 -6.62 -20.09 7.17
C ALA A 92 -6.13 -18.77 7.83
N GLY A 93 -5.78 -18.78 9.11
CA GLY A 93 -5.27 -17.58 9.80
C GLY A 93 -3.87 -17.16 9.29
N ILE A 94 -2.96 -18.12 9.06
CA ILE A 94 -1.61 -17.83 8.54
C ILE A 94 -1.67 -17.28 7.11
N SER A 95 -2.53 -17.84 6.24
CA SER A 95 -2.68 -17.33 4.88
C SER A 95 -3.24 -15.91 4.88
N THR A 96 -4.21 -15.60 5.74
CA THR A 96 -4.70 -14.24 5.96
C THR A 96 -3.56 -13.31 6.36
N ALA A 97 -2.76 -13.73 7.35
CA ALA A 97 -1.65 -12.94 7.84
C ALA A 97 -0.60 -12.65 6.74
N LEU A 98 -0.35 -13.57 5.81
CA LEU A 98 0.61 -13.37 4.73
C LEU A 98 0.04 -12.57 3.54
N PHE A 99 -1.20 -12.84 3.14
CA PHE A 99 -1.78 -12.21 1.96
C PHE A 99 -2.16 -10.75 2.19
N VAL A 100 -2.65 -10.39 3.38
CA VAL A 100 -3.04 -9.02 3.71
C VAL A 100 -1.89 -8.00 3.55
N PRO A 101 -0.69 -8.19 4.15
CA PRO A 101 0.45 -7.29 3.96
C PRO A 101 1.00 -7.34 2.54
N PHE A 102 0.94 -8.49 1.85
CA PHE A 102 1.31 -8.59 0.44
C PHE A 102 0.42 -7.69 -0.44
N THR A 103 -0.90 -7.75 -0.25
CA THR A 103 -1.86 -6.88 -0.94
C THR A 103 -1.65 -5.41 -0.56
N ALA A 104 -1.40 -5.11 0.71
CA ALA A 104 -1.11 -3.74 1.15
C ALA A 104 0.15 -3.14 0.49
N LEU A 105 1.20 -3.95 0.35
CA LEU A 105 2.44 -3.55 -0.33
C LEU A 105 2.19 -3.33 -1.84
N LEU A 106 1.43 -4.23 -2.46
CA LEU A 106 1.06 -4.12 -3.88
C LEU A 106 0.24 -2.84 -4.16
N VAL A 107 -0.62 -2.45 -3.21
CA VAL A 107 -1.39 -1.20 -3.26
C VAL A 107 -0.53 0.04 -2.99
N THR A 108 0.50 -0.08 -2.15
CA THR A 108 1.37 1.06 -1.78
C THR A 108 2.30 1.47 -2.92
N MET A 109 2.77 0.51 -3.72
CA MET A 109 3.65 0.71 -4.88
C MET A 109 3.19 1.83 -5.85
N PRO A 110 1.96 1.79 -6.41
CA PRO A 110 1.51 2.81 -7.36
C PRO A 110 1.40 4.21 -6.72
N GLY A 111 0.98 4.30 -5.45
CA GLY A 111 0.89 5.58 -4.73
C GLY A 111 2.27 6.22 -4.54
N TYR A 112 3.27 5.43 -4.18
CA TYR A 112 4.65 5.90 -4.04
C TYR A 112 5.24 6.39 -5.37
N LEU A 113 5.02 5.63 -6.46
CA LEU A 113 5.53 5.98 -7.80
C LEU A 113 4.97 7.33 -8.28
N VAL A 114 3.67 7.57 -8.13
CA VAL A 114 3.02 8.82 -8.56
C VAL A 114 3.58 10.02 -7.81
N LEU A 115 3.74 9.93 -6.49
CA LEU A 115 4.26 11.04 -5.68
C LEU A 115 5.74 11.29 -5.95
N ALA A 116 6.55 10.23 -6.13
CA ALA A 116 7.96 10.34 -6.48
C ALA A 116 8.15 10.99 -7.86
N CYS A 117 7.43 10.54 -8.89
CA CYS A 117 7.46 11.16 -10.22
C CYS A 117 6.97 12.62 -10.17
N GLY A 118 5.91 12.91 -9.42
CA GLY A 118 5.36 14.25 -9.25
C GLY A 118 6.35 15.22 -8.59
N LEU A 119 7.09 14.76 -7.57
CA LEU A 119 8.18 15.55 -6.97
C LEU A 119 9.32 15.78 -7.96
N LEU A 120 9.78 14.72 -8.63
CA LEU A 120 10.93 14.79 -9.54
C LEU A 120 10.69 15.78 -10.67
N TRP A 121 9.51 15.74 -11.31
CA TRP A 121 9.16 16.66 -12.39
C TRP A 121 9.18 18.12 -11.91
N ARG A 122 8.73 18.37 -10.68
CA ARG A 122 8.71 19.73 -10.11
C ARG A 122 10.07 20.24 -9.71
N THR A 123 10.94 19.40 -9.16
CA THR A 123 12.32 19.77 -8.85
C THR A 123 13.05 20.18 -10.13
N ILE A 124 12.89 19.43 -11.22
CA ILE A 124 13.47 19.76 -12.53
C ILE A 124 12.89 21.06 -13.10
N ALA A 125 11.57 21.26 -13.00
CA ALA A 125 10.91 22.46 -13.48
C ALA A 125 11.34 23.73 -12.71
N SER A 126 11.55 23.60 -11.39
CA SER A 126 11.97 24.72 -10.53
C SER A 126 13.40 25.18 -10.83
N GLY A 127 14.29 24.26 -11.24
CA GLY A 127 15.67 24.58 -11.63
C GLY A 127 15.80 25.41 -12.91
N ARG A 128 14.80 25.37 -13.81
CA ARG A 128 14.84 26.12 -15.08
C ARG A 128 14.50 27.61 -14.94
N GLY A 129 13.80 28.01 -13.88
CA GLY A 129 13.41 29.41 -13.65
C GLY A 129 14.53 30.31 -13.13
N ALA A 130 15.46 29.77 -12.33
CA ALA A 130 16.51 30.56 -11.67
C ALA A 130 17.69 30.97 -12.60
N GLN A 131 17.81 30.34 -13.77
CA GLN A 131 18.87 30.63 -14.75
C GLN A 131 18.51 31.83 -15.65
N SER A 132 17.22 32.12 -15.85
CA SER A 132 16.75 33.11 -16.83
C SER A 132 16.96 34.57 -16.39
N ASP A 133 17.18 34.83 -15.10
CA ASP A 133 17.43 36.19 -14.57
C ASP A 133 18.93 36.53 -14.46
N ARG A 134 19.83 35.58 -14.74
CA ARG A 134 21.27 35.85 -14.76
C ARG A 134 21.66 36.37 -16.14
N ILE A 135 21.33 37.63 -16.43
CA ILE A 135 21.85 38.37 -17.58
C ILE A 135 23.40 38.35 -17.50
N PRO A 136 24.11 37.84 -18.52
CA PRO A 136 25.56 37.90 -18.57
C PRO A 136 25.98 39.31 -19.00
N GLY A 137 26.34 40.17 -18.04
CA GLY A 137 26.65 41.57 -18.36
C GLY A 137 27.60 42.33 -17.42
N GLU A 138 27.90 41.85 -16.21
CA GLU A 138 28.82 42.58 -15.33
C GLU A 138 30.24 42.01 -15.45
N VAL A 139 30.85 42.21 -16.63
CA VAL A 139 32.32 42.24 -16.76
C VAL A 139 32.77 43.53 -16.10
N ASN A 140 33.18 43.44 -14.83
CA ASN A 140 33.81 44.55 -14.12
C ASN A 140 35.21 44.76 -14.71
N LEU A 141 35.34 45.69 -15.66
CA LEU A 141 36.59 46.36 -15.99
C LEU A 141 36.93 47.29 -14.81
N ARG A 142 37.84 46.86 -13.95
CA ARG A 142 38.62 47.72 -13.06
C ARG A 142 40.09 47.38 -13.17
#